data_AF-X1KZG8-F1
#
_entry.id   AF-X1KZG8-F1
#
_cell.length_a   1.000
_cell.length_b   1.000
_cell.length_c   1.000
_cell.angle_alpha   90.00
_cell.angle_beta   90.00
_cell.angle_gamma   90.00
#
_symmetry.space_group_name_H-M   'P 1'
#
loop_
_entity.id
_entity.type
_entity.pdbx_description
1 polymer ?
#
loop_
_entity_poly.entity_id
_entity_poly.type
_entity_poly.pdbx_seq_one_letter_code
_entity_poly.pdbx_strand_id
1 'polypeptide(L)' 'SDIGKAFFFMDGNMIEGTWERTSVFDPFKYRDDDGNIVLFNRGSTWVALIQTTNRLTY' A
#
# COMPACT_ATOMS: atom_id res chain seq x y z
N SER A 1 14.50 0.67 -8.28
CA SER A 1 13.35 1.16 -7.50
C SER A 1 12.21 0.24 -7.82
N ASP A 2 11.72 -0.46 -6.82
CA ASP A 2 10.59 -1.37 -6.99
C ASP A 2 9.31 -0.60 -6.72
N ILE A 3 8.29 -0.83 -7.56
CA ILE A 3 6.97 -0.23 -7.45
C ILE A 3 5.92 -1.30 -7.74
N GLY A 4 4.82 -1.28 -7.01
CA GLY A 4 3.72 -2.22 -7.23
C GLY A 4 2.38 -1.70 -6.74
N LYS A 5 1.30 -2.35 -7.18
CA LYS A 5 -0.06 -2.00 -6.77
C LYS A 5 -0.27 -2.32 -5.29
N ALA A 6 -1.00 -1.46 -4.60
CA ALA A 6 -1.37 -1.59 -3.20
C ALA A 6 -2.86 -1.30 -3.01
N PHE A 7 -3.43 -1.87 -1.96
CA PHE A 7 -4.80 -1.63 -1.52
C PHE A 7 -4.75 -1.36 -0.03
N PHE A 8 -5.32 -0.23 0.40
CA PHE A 8 -5.29 0.21 1.79
C PHE A 8 -6.70 0.09 2.37
N PHE A 9 -6.84 -0.71 3.42
CA PHE A 9 -8.11 -0.95 4.11
C PHE A 9 -8.08 -0.27 5.49
N MET A 10 -8.70 0.89 5.59
CA MET A 10 -8.70 1.72 6.80
C MET A 10 -10.02 2.50 6.89
N ASP A 11 -10.49 2.78 8.11
CA ASP A 11 -11.71 3.56 8.37
C ASP A 11 -12.97 3.04 7.65
N GLY A 12 -13.04 1.72 7.41
CA GLY A 12 -14.15 1.10 6.68
C GLY A 12 -14.14 1.34 5.17
N ASN A 13 -13.09 1.94 4.63
CA ASN A 13 -12.93 2.22 3.20
C ASN A 13 -11.75 1.45 2.61
N MET A 14 -11.79 1.29 1.28
CA MET A 14 -10.67 0.82 0.49
C MET A 14 -10.14 1.96 -0.38
N ILE A 15 -8.83 2.14 -0.39
CA ILE A 15 -8.12 3.08 -1.25
C ILE A 15 -7.18 2.28 -2.16
N GLU A 16 -7.26 2.50 -3.47
CA GLU A 16 -6.30 1.96 -4.43
C GLU A 16 -5.07 2.86 -4.55
N GLY A 17 -3.92 2.25 -4.83
CA GLY A 17 -2.70 3.01 -5.04
C GLY A 17 -1.48 2.15 -5.29
N THR A 18 -0.31 2.67 -4.89
CA THR A 18 0.98 2.03 -5.09
C THR A 18 1.86 2.04 -3.85
N TRP A 19 2.75 1.05 -3.76
CA TRP A 19 3.92 1.08 -2.89
C TRP A 19 5.16 1.30 -3.74
N GLU A 20 6.13 2.06 -3.23
CA GLU A 20 7.43 2.26 -3.86
C GLU A 20 8.57 2.09 -2.83
N ARG A 21 9.70 1.53 -3.27
CA ARG A 21 10.91 1.41 -2.46
C ARG A 21 12.17 1.51 -3.34
N THR A 22 13.10 2.39 -2.96
CA THR A 22 14.31 2.64 -3.75
C THR A 22 15.42 1.61 -3.46
N SER A 23 15.62 1.23 -2.20
CA SER A 23 16.58 0.21 -1.77
C SER A 23 16.06 -0.59 -0.57
N VAL A 24 16.75 -1.69 -0.24
CA VAL A 24 16.46 -2.52 0.94
C VAL A 24 16.68 -1.82 2.29
N PHE A 25 17.25 -0.62 2.31
CA PHE A 25 17.44 0.20 3.50
C PHE A 25 16.42 1.35 3.62
N ASP A 26 15.72 1.66 2.53
CA ASP A 26 14.73 2.73 2.52
C ASP A 26 13.38 2.25 3.07
N PRO A 27 12.58 3.12 3.70
CA PRO A 27 11.20 2.82 4.00
C PRO A 27 10.37 2.69 2.71
N PHE A 28 9.26 1.96 2.79
CA PHE A 28 8.23 2.00 1.76
C PHE A 28 7.56 3.38 1.75
N LYS A 29 7.23 3.89 0.58
CA LYS A 29 6.32 5.02 0.42
C LYS A 29 5.03 4.52 -0.23
N TYR A 30 3.91 5.08 0.21
CA TYR A 30 2.58 4.67 -0.19
C TYR A 30 1.84 5.86 -0.78
N ARG A 31 1.27 5.69 -1.97
CA ARG A 31 0.55 6.75 -2.67
C ARG A 31 -0.79 6.25 -3.17
N ASP A 32 -1.81 7.10 -3.13
CA ASP A 32 -3.08 6.83 -3.80
C ASP A 32 -2.94 7.03 -5.32
N ASP A 33 -4.00 6.73 -6.06
CA ASP A 33 -4.04 6.89 -7.52
C ASP A 33 -3.88 8.35 -7.99
N ASP A 34 -4.16 9.32 -7.12
CA ASP A 34 -3.94 10.76 -7.36
C ASP A 34 -2.49 11.20 -7.06
N GLY A 35 -1.65 10.30 -6.53
CA GLY A 35 -0.25 10.54 -6.18
C GLY A 35 -0.01 11.14 -4.79
N ASN A 36 -1.06 11.34 -3.99
CA ASN A 36 -0.96 11.83 -2.63
C ASN A 36 -0.40 10.76 -1.70
N ILE A 37 0.27 11.18 -0.63
CA ILE A 37 0.80 10.24 0.37
C ILE A 37 -0.36 9.64 1.16
N VAL A 38 -0.43 8.31 1.22
CA VAL A 38 -1.37 7.60 2.09
C VAL A 38 -0.86 7.63 3.53
N LEU A 39 -1.64 8.21 4.43
CA LEU A 39 -1.36 8.24 5.86
C LEU A 39 -2.04 7.06 6.54
N PHE A 40 -1.33 6.41 7.46
CA PHE A 40 -1.84 5.29 8.23
C PHE A 40 -2.45 5.77 9.54
N ASN A 41 -3.54 5.13 9.94
CA ASN A 41 -4.09 5.30 11.28
C ASN A 41 -3.06 4.93 12.35
N ARG A 42 -3.14 5.62 13.49
CA ARG A 42 -2.30 5.27 14.64
C ARG A 42 -2.67 3.89 15.15
N GLY A 43 -1.67 3.03 15.34
CA GLY A 43 -1.84 1.69 15.88
C GLY A 43 -1.13 0.63 15.04
N SER A 44 -1.56 -0.61 15.22
CA SER A 44 -1.00 -1.75 14.50
C SER A 44 -1.45 -1.76 13.04
N THR A 45 -0.49 -1.95 12.14
CA THR A 45 -0.75 -2.15 10.71
C THR A 45 -0.48 -3.61 10.37
N TRP A 46 -1.41 -4.25 9.66
CA TRP A 46 -1.19 -5.58 9.10
C TRP A 46 -0.88 -5.46 7.61
N VAL A 47 0.14 -6.18 7.14
CA VAL A 47 0.61 -6.15 5.74
C VAL A 47 0.58 -7.56 5.18
N ALA A 48 -0.14 -7.75 4.07
CA ALA A 48 -0.07 -8.95 3.26
C ALA A 48 0.60 -8.69 1.93
N LEU A 49 1.60 -9.51 1.61
CA LEU A 49 2.18 -9.59 0.28
C LEU A 49 1.54 -10.77 -0.45
N ILE A 50 0.87 -10.47 -1.57
CA ILE A 50 0.28 -11.46 -2.47
C ILE A 50 0.99 -11.41 -3.82
N GLN A 51 1.09 -12.54 -4.50
CA GLN A 51 1.84 -12.65 -5.77
C GLN A 51 1.22 -11.81 -6.90
N THR A 52 -0.10 -11.66 -6.89
CA THR A 52 -0.86 -10.95 -7.92
C THR A 52 -2.18 -10.46 -7.34
N THR A 53 -2.69 -9.36 -7.87
CA THR A 53 -3.90 -8.68 -7.40
C THR A 53 -5.18 -9.45 -7.70
N ASN A 54 -5.17 -10.39 -8.65
CA ASN A 54 -6.35 -11.24 -8.93
C ASN A 54 -6.72 -12.21 -7.79
N ARG A 55 -5.84 -12.36 -6.79
CA ARG A 55 -6.08 -13.16 -5.58
C ARG A 55 -6.71 -12.37 -4.44
N LEU A 56 -6.90 -11.06 -4.64
CA LEU A 56 -7.52 -10.18 -3.66
C LEU A 56 -9.04 -10.18 -3.86
N THR A 57 -9.78 -10.41 -2.78
CA THR A 57 -11.24 -10.35 -2.74
C THR A 57 -11.67 -9.63 -1.46
N TYR A 58 -12.51 -8.61 -1.58
CA TYR A 58 -13.01 -7.77 -0.49
C TYR A 58 -14.36 -7.15 -0.87
#